data_AF-A0A090MR80-F1
#
_entry.id   AF-A0A090MR80-F1
#
_cell.length_a   1.000
_cell.length_b   1.000
_cell.length_c   1.000
_cell.angle_alpha   90.00
_cell.angle_beta   90.00
_cell.angle_gamma   90.00
#
_symmetry.space_group_name_H-M   'P 1'
#
loop_
_entity.id
_entity.type
_entity.pdbx_description
1 polymer ?
#
loop_
_entity_poly.entity_id
_entity_poly.type
_entity_poly.pdbx_seq_one_letter_code
_entity_poly.pdbx_strand_id
1 'polypeptide(L)'
;MDMAKGFGMSKLTDFFGKKDFSTKDLEPNNLKDLTSKVLMTGELINVFQKSKNDLMNVANDQQKGALAKLGDVKNIFMNFKKTMDENPGSFTLLKDNWKGVVEQVFKANNLQVLIPLLGKINSSSGTYFGMVTLLFPLVAAFILRNY
;
A
#
# COMPACT_ATOMS: atom_id res chain seq x y z
N MET A 1 -7.94 -6.38 -19.23
CA MET A 1 -8.29 -5.95 -17.87
C MET A 1 -7.02 -5.42 -17.20
N ASP A 2 -6.77 -4.12 -17.38
CA ASP A 2 -5.59 -3.39 -16.87
C ASP A 2 -5.75 -3.01 -15.39
N MET A 3 -5.79 -3.99 -14.49
CA MET A 3 -5.73 -3.73 -13.03
C MET A 3 -4.42 -4.20 -12.39
N ALA A 4 -3.41 -4.55 -13.21
CA ALA A 4 -2.10 -5.01 -12.73
C ALA A 4 -1.03 -3.91 -12.67
N LYS A 5 -1.38 -2.64 -12.95
CA LYS A 5 -0.48 -1.51 -12.72
C LYS A 5 -0.67 -1.06 -11.29
N GLY A 6 0.20 -1.52 -10.39
CA GLY A 6 0.26 -0.96 -9.04
C GLY A 6 0.41 0.56 -9.07
N PHE A 7 -0.06 1.25 -8.03
CA PHE A 7 0.19 2.67 -7.87
C PHE A 7 1.70 2.91 -7.75
N GLY A 8 2.26 3.63 -8.73
CA GLY A 8 3.66 4.04 -8.66
C GLY A 8 3.91 4.95 -7.46
N MET A 9 5.16 5.05 -7.03
CA MET A 9 5.60 5.91 -5.91
C MET A 9 5.08 7.35 -6.01
N SER A 10 5.01 7.90 -7.23
CA SER A 10 4.43 9.23 -7.50
C SER A 10 3.00 9.33 -6.99
N LYS A 11 2.12 8.39 -7.35
CA LYS A 11 0.70 8.42 -6.94
C LYS A 11 0.54 8.25 -5.43
N LEU A 12 1.37 7.41 -4.81
CA LEU A 12 1.38 7.25 -3.36
C LEU A 12 1.81 8.55 -2.68
N THR A 13 2.84 9.22 -3.21
CA THR A 13 3.33 10.50 -2.70
C THR A 13 2.28 11.61 -2.90
N ASP A 14 1.61 11.66 -4.05
CA ASP A 14 0.58 12.67 -4.34
C ASP A 14 -0.62 12.51 -3.40
N PHE A 15 -1.03 11.26 -3.13
CA PHE A 15 -2.20 10.98 -2.31
C PHE A 15 -1.90 11.12 -0.80
N PHE A 16 -0.86 10.46 -0.31
CA PHE A 16 -0.53 10.41 1.12
C PHE A 16 0.34 11.59 1.56
N GLY A 17 1.22 12.09 0.69
CA GLY A 17 2.17 13.16 0.99
C GLY A 17 1.59 14.58 0.89
N LYS A 18 0.31 14.73 0.52
CA LYS A 18 -0.34 16.04 0.55
C LYS A 18 -0.35 16.61 1.98
N LYS A 19 -0.16 17.93 2.09
CA LYS A 19 -0.03 18.64 3.38
C LYS A 19 -1.18 18.37 4.35
N ASP A 20 -2.38 18.21 3.81
CA ASP A 20 -3.62 18.03 4.57
C ASP A 20 -4.16 16.59 4.52
N PHE A 21 -3.28 15.60 4.31
CA PHE A 21 -3.69 14.20 4.34
C PHE A 21 -4.31 13.85 5.70
N SER A 22 -5.49 13.26 5.64
CA SER A 22 -6.22 12.76 6.79
C SER A 22 -6.68 11.33 6.55
N THR A 23 -6.85 10.55 7.62
CA THR A 23 -7.51 9.24 7.53
C THR A 23 -8.92 9.31 6.94
N LYS A 24 -9.57 10.49 6.97
CA LYS A 24 -10.85 10.73 6.30
C LYS A 24 -10.75 10.60 4.77
N ASP A 25 -9.59 10.88 4.19
CA ASP A 25 -9.34 10.66 2.76
C ASP A 25 -9.41 9.18 2.38
N LEU A 26 -9.32 8.27 3.36
CA LEU A 26 -9.47 6.83 3.16
C LEU A 26 -10.91 6.34 3.34
N GLU A 27 -11.89 7.20 3.65
CA GLU A 27 -13.29 6.79 3.78
C GLU A 27 -13.93 6.57 2.39
N PRO A 28 -14.40 5.35 2.06
CA PRO A 28 -14.91 5.05 0.73
C PRO A 28 -16.38 5.46 0.57
N ASN A 29 -16.75 5.81 -0.66
CA ASN A 29 -18.12 6.14 -1.03
C ASN A 29 -18.88 4.99 -1.72
N ASN A 30 -18.15 4.01 -2.28
CA ASN A 30 -18.71 2.82 -2.91
C ASN A 30 -17.64 1.70 -2.97
N LEU A 31 -18.01 0.52 -3.47
CA LEU A 31 -17.09 -0.63 -3.56
C LEU A 31 -15.87 -0.36 -4.42
N LYS A 32 -16.04 0.30 -5.56
CA LYS A 32 -14.91 0.60 -6.47
C LYS A 32 -13.90 1.51 -5.79
N ASP A 33 -14.39 2.53 -5.10
CA ASP A 33 -13.59 3.48 -4.33
C ASP A 33 -12.90 2.78 -3.15
N LEU A 34 -13.62 1.92 -2.41
CA LEU A 34 -13.03 1.08 -1.36
C LEU A 34 -11.87 0.24 -1.90
N THR A 35 -12.08 -0.52 -2.99
CA THR A 35 -11.03 -1.35 -3.59
C THR A 35 -9.81 -0.51 -3.97
N SER A 36 -10.02 0.68 -4.54
CA SER A 36 -8.93 1.60 -4.87
C SER A 36 -8.13 2.02 -3.63
N LYS A 37 -8.81 2.43 -2.55
CA LYS A 37 -8.18 2.87 -1.29
C LYS A 37 -7.44 1.75 -0.58
N VAL A 38 -7.99 0.54 -0.64
CA VAL A 38 -7.37 -0.67 -0.10
C VAL A 38 -6.09 -0.99 -0.87
N LEU A 39 -6.14 -0.96 -2.21
CA LEU A 39 -4.95 -1.18 -3.04
C LEU A 39 -3.86 -0.14 -2.76
N MET A 40 -4.20 1.15 -2.72
CA MET A 40 -3.25 2.23 -2.38
C MET A 40 -2.62 2.04 -1.00
N THR A 41 -3.42 1.67 0.00
CA THR A 41 -2.92 1.43 1.36
C THR A 41 -2.01 0.19 1.43
N GLY A 42 -2.39 -0.88 0.73
CA GLY A 42 -1.57 -2.10 0.66
C GLY A 42 -0.20 -1.85 0.02
N GLU A 43 -0.16 -1.02 -1.01
CA GLU A 43 1.10 -0.63 -1.64
C GLU A 43 1.94 0.30 -0.78
N LEU A 44 1.33 1.25 -0.08
CA LEU A 44 2.02 2.08 0.91
C LEU A 44 2.71 1.21 1.97
N ILE A 45 1.99 0.23 2.52
CA ILE A 45 2.53 -0.72 3.50
C ILE A 45 3.70 -1.52 2.87
N ASN A 46 3.53 -2.02 1.65
CA ASN A 46 4.55 -2.80 0.96
C ASN A 46 5.83 -1.98 0.69
N VAL A 47 5.68 -0.71 0.29
CA VAL A 47 6.79 0.22 0.09
C VAL A 47 7.60 0.37 1.39
N PHE A 48 6.93 0.67 2.50
CA PHE A 48 7.62 0.81 3.78
C PHE A 48 8.24 -0.50 4.27
N GLN A 49 7.62 -1.64 4.00
CA GLN A 49 8.21 -2.93 4.34
C GLN A 49 9.48 -3.22 3.55
N LYS A 50 9.46 -3.00 2.23
CA LYS A 50 10.62 -3.23 1.36
C LYS A 50 11.78 -2.31 1.72
N SER A 51 11.50 -1.06 2.03
CA SER A 51 12.51 -0.05 2.39
C SER A 51 12.78 0.03 3.88
N LYS A 52 12.25 -0.88 4.72
CA LYS A 52 12.32 -0.78 6.19
C LYS A 52 13.76 -0.58 6.67
N ASN A 53 14.69 -1.42 6.21
CA ASN A 53 16.08 -1.38 6.68
C ASN A 53 16.77 -0.06 6.32
N ASP A 54 16.54 0.45 5.11
CA ASP A 54 17.11 1.73 4.67
C ASP A 54 16.51 2.89 5.47
N LEU A 55 15.20 2.84 5.72
CA LEU A 55 14.49 3.86 6.47
C LEU A 55 14.89 3.90 7.95
N MET A 56 15.22 2.76 8.57
CA MET A 56 15.66 2.70 9.97
C MET A 56 16.90 3.57 10.23
N ASN A 57 17.77 3.76 9.24
CA ASN A 57 18.99 4.57 9.36
C ASN A 57 18.72 6.08 9.32
N VAL A 58 17.60 6.50 8.73
CA VAL A 58 17.27 7.92 8.48
C VAL A 58 16.00 8.38 9.20
N ALA A 59 15.34 7.47 9.92
CA ALA A 59 14.13 7.69 10.70
C ALA A 59 14.47 8.27 12.09
N ASN A 60 13.59 9.13 12.60
CA ASN A 60 13.60 9.52 14.01
C ASN A 60 13.02 8.40 14.90
N ASP A 61 13.07 8.55 16.23
CA ASP A 61 12.65 7.49 17.15
C ASP A 61 11.17 7.10 17.03
N GLN A 62 10.29 8.07 16.79
CA GLN A 62 8.87 7.82 16.56
C GLN A 62 8.64 7.01 15.28
N GLN A 63 9.36 7.35 14.21
CA GLN A 63 9.33 6.64 12.94
C GLN A 63 9.93 5.24 13.06
N LYS A 64 11.03 5.06 13.79
CA LYS A 64 11.59 3.72 14.08
C LYS A 64 10.58 2.85 14.83
N GLY A 65 9.89 3.42 15.82
CA GLY A 65 8.80 2.74 16.53
C GLY A 65 7.67 2.29 15.61
N ALA A 66 7.26 3.12 14.65
CA ALA A 66 6.25 2.76 13.65
C ALA A 66 6.78 1.72 12.62
N LEU A 67 8.02 1.84 12.17
CA LEU A 67 8.68 0.86 11.29
C LEU A 67 8.79 -0.53 11.93
N ALA A 68 8.99 -0.59 13.25
CA ALA A 68 9.01 -1.84 14.00
C ALA A 68 7.65 -2.57 13.94
N LYS A 69 6.55 -1.82 13.97
CA LYS A 69 5.15 -2.32 13.95
C LYS A 69 4.61 -2.65 12.55
N LEU A 70 5.40 -2.53 11.49
CA LEU A 70 4.96 -2.82 10.12
C LEU A 70 4.49 -4.28 9.90
N GLY A 71 4.93 -5.22 10.76
CA GLY A 71 4.42 -6.59 10.76
C GLY A 71 2.94 -6.63 11.16
N ASP A 72 2.59 -5.99 12.27
CA ASP A 72 1.22 -5.90 12.78
C ASP A 72 0.31 -5.16 11.80
N VAL A 73 0.80 -4.04 11.25
CA VAL A 73 0.10 -3.28 10.20
C VAL A 73 -0.26 -4.16 9.01
N LYS A 74 0.68 -4.97 8.52
CA LYS A 74 0.42 -5.90 7.42
C LYS A 74 -0.58 -6.97 7.81
N ASN A 75 -0.50 -7.53 9.01
CA ASN A 75 -1.44 -8.55 9.47
C ASN A 75 -2.88 -8.01 9.53
N ILE A 76 -3.07 -6.82 10.10
CA ILE A 76 -4.37 -6.13 10.13
C ILE A 76 -4.91 -5.93 8.70
N PHE A 77 -4.06 -5.43 7.80
CA PHE A 77 -4.44 -5.19 6.41
C PHE A 77 -4.78 -6.48 5.65
N MET A 78 -4.00 -7.55 5.83
CA MET A 78 -4.24 -8.85 5.19
C MET A 78 -5.51 -9.52 5.71
N ASN A 79 -5.83 -9.39 7.00
CA ASN A 79 -7.09 -9.87 7.56
C ASN A 79 -8.28 -9.17 6.90
N PHE A 80 -8.19 -7.85 6.68
CA PHE A 80 -9.23 -7.13 5.96
C PHE A 80 -9.36 -7.55 4.49
N LYS A 81 -8.24 -7.75 3.79
CA LYS A 81 -8.28 -8.30 2.42
C LYS A 81 -9.01 -9.64 2.37
N LYS A 82 -8.72 -10.54 3.32
CA LYS A 82 -9.45 -11.80 3.45
C LYS A 82 -10.95 -11.57 3.64
N THR A 83 -11.36 -10.62 4.49
CA THR A 83 -12.77 -10.27 4.67
C THR A 83 -13.41 -9.73 3.38
N MET A 84 -12.70 -8.94 2.56
CA MET A 84 -13.19 -8.50 1.25
C MET A 84 -13.41 -9.68 0.29
N ASP A 85 -12.46 -10.61 0.26
CA ASP A 85 -12.53 -11.79 -0.61
C ASP A 85 -13.68 -12.74 -0.19
N GLU A 86 -13.96 -12.84 1.11
CA GLU A 86 -15.07 -13.64 1.66
C GLU A 86 -16.45 -12.97 1.52
N ASN A 87 -16.49 -11.63 1.40
CA ASN A 87 -17.74 -10.86 1.32
C ASN A 87 -17.79 -9.97 0.07
N PRO A 88 -17.64 -10.55 -1.14
CA PRO A 88 -17.59 -9.78 -2.37
C PRO A 88 -18.94 -9.08 -2.60
N GLY A 89 -18.95 -7.74 -2.56
CA GLY A 89 -20.14 -6.93 -2.82
C GLY A 89 -20.81 -6.31 -1.59
N SER A 90 -20.42 -6.69 -0.36
CA SER A 90 -21.03 -6.19 0.87
C SER A 90 -20.48 -4.83 1.30
N PHE A 91 -20.79 -3.77 0.55
CA PHE A 91 -20.19 -2.44 0.76
C PHE A 91 -20.30 -1.92 2.20
N THR A 92 -21.49 -1.97 2.79
CA THR A 92 -21.73 -1.44 4.15
C THR A 92 -20.85 -2.13 5.19
N LEU A 93 -20.84 -3.47 5.18
CA LEU A 93 -20.00 -4.28 6.06
C LEU A 93 -18.51 -3.96 5.85
N LEU A 94 -18.07 -3.94 4.59
CA LEU A 94 -16.66 -3.71 4.26
C LEU A 94 -16.22 -2.28 4.59
N LYS A 95 -17.11 -1.29 4.46
CA LYS A 95 -16.86 0.11 4.84
C LYS A 95 -16.62 0.23 6.35
N ASP A 96 -17.46 -0.39 7.16
CA ASP A 96 -17.34 -0.34 8.62
C ASP A 96 -16.06 -1.05 9.09
N ASN A 97 -15.77 -2.23 8.53
CA ASN A 97 -14.53 -2.95 8.80
C ASN A 97 -13.30 -2.15 8.36
N TRP A 98 -13.37 -1.50 7.19
CA TRP A 98 -12.29 -0.67 6.68
C TRP A 98 -12.00 0.52 7.58
N LYS A 99 -13.03 1.15 8.16
CA LYS A 99 -12.83 2.22 9.16
C LYS A 99 -11.98 1.74 10.34
N GLY A 100 -12.28 0.55 10.87
CA GLY A 100 -11.49 -0.06 11.93
C GLY A 100 -10.03 -0.34 11.52
N VAL A 101 -9.81 -0.78 10.27
CA VAL A 101 -8.46 -0.97 9.71
C VAL A 101 -7.71 0.35 9.65
N VAL A 102 -8.32 1.40 9.11
CA VAL A 102 -7.70 2.72 8.98
C VAL A 102 -7.30 3.27 10.36
N GLU A 103 -8.17 3.12 11.37
CA GLU A 103 -7.84 3.53 12.74
C GLU A 103 -6.67 2.75 13.32
N GLN A 104 -6.67 1.43 13.19
CA GLN A 104 -5.58 0.60 13.71
C GLN A 104 -4.25 0.84 12.98
N VAL A 105 -4.28 1.00 11.66
CA VAL A 105 -3.08 1.16 10.83
C VAL A 105 -2.50 2.57 11.00
N PHE A 106 -3.31 3.62 10.83
CA PHE A 106 -2.79 4.99 10.79
C PHE A 106 -2.69 5.65 12.16
N LYS A 107 -3.60 5.32 13.09
CA LYS A 107 -3.61 5.93 14.44
C LYS A 107 -2.91 5.05 15.47
N ALA A 108 -3.30 3.78 15.64
CA ALA A 108 -2.74 2.94 16.70
C ALA A 108 -1.29 2.49 16.39
N ASN A 109 -1.02 2.13 15.13
CA ASN A 109 0.30 1.73 14.66
C ASN A 109 1.09 2.86 13.99
N ASN A 110 0.55 4.09 14.01
CA ASN A 110 1.23 5.30 13.57
C ASN A 110 1.79 5.26 12.14
N LEU A 111 1.17 4.54 11.19
CA LEU A 111 1.64 4.54 9.79
C LEU A 111 1.73 5.95 9.19
N GLN A 112 0.90 6.89 9.67
CA GLN A 112 0.90 8.29 9.24
C GLN A 112 2.25 8.97 9.44
N VAL A 113 3.01 8.62 10.50
CA VAL A 113 4.30 9.26 10.80
C VAL A 113 5.41 8.84 9.84
N LEU A 114 5.18 7.76 9.08
CA LEU A 114 6.07 7.25 8.06
C LEU A 114 5.89 7.96 6.72
N ILE A 115 4.76 8.63 6.48
CA ILE A 115 4.46 9.32 5.22
C ILE A 115 5.58 10.27 4.76
N PRO A 116 6.19 11.12 5.62
CA PRO A 116 7.29 11.99 5.22
C PRO A 116 8.52 11.23 4.69
N LEU A 117 8.67 9.95 5.05
CA LEU A 117 9.77 9.11 4.56
C LEU A 117 9.58 8.64 3.11
N LEU A 118 8.37 8.75 2.54
CA LEU A 118 8.14 8.45 1.11
C LEU A 118 9.06 9.28 0.21
N GLY A 119 9.28 10.55 0.55
CA GLY A 119 10.21 11.42 -0.16
C GLY A 119 11.65 10.88 -0.15
N LYS A 120 12.09 10.27 0.96
CA LYS A 120 13.43 9.69 1.08
C LYS A 120 13.62 8.45 0.21
N ILE A 121 12.57 7.63 0.07
CA ILE A 121 12.57 6.46 -0.84
C ILE A 121 12.68 6.91 -2.30
N ASN A 122 12.00 8.00 -2.66
CA ASN A 122 12.04 8.55 -4.02
C ASN A 122 13.42 9.14 -4.37
N SER A 123 14.07 9.82 -3.41
CA SER A 123 15.42 10.37 -3.60
C SER A 123 16.53 9.31 -3.73
N SER A 124 16.38 8.14 -3.09
CA SER A 124 17.31 7.00 -3.27
C SER A 124 17.09 6.23 -4.57
N SER A 125 15.96 6.44 -5.24
CA SER A 125 15.59 5.74 -6.49
C SER A 125 16.25 6.32 -7.75
N GLY A 126 16.96 7.45 -7.64
CA GLY A 126 17.74 8.05 -8.72
C GLY A 126 18.93 7.21 -9.21
N THR A 127 19.26 6.11 -8.52
CA THR A 127 20.44 5.26 -8.84
C THR A 127 20.07 3.87 -9.37
N TYR A 128 18.78 3.47 -9.39
CA TYR A 128 18.37 2.11 -9.74
C TYR A 128 17.46 1.99 -10.98
N PHE A 129 17.31 3.04 -11.78
CA PHE A 129 16.55 2.99 -13.05
C PHE A 129 17.29 2.30 -14.22
N GLY A 130 18.37 1.56 -13.94
CA GLY A 130 19.17 0.86 -14.96
C GLY A 130 18.98 -0.66 -15.04
N MET A 131 18.25 -1.31 -14.12
CA MET A 131 18.18 -2.78 -14.05
C MET A 131 16.76 -3.36 -13.82
N VAL A 132 15.77 -2.87 -14.57
CA VAL A 132 14.56 -3.67 -14.83
C VAL A 132 14.31 -3.74 -16.34
N THR A 133 15.38 -4.08 -17.07
CA THR A 133 15.27 -4.71 -18.38
C THR A 133 15.03 -6.20 -18.17
N LEU A 134 13.93 -6.71 -18.74
CA LEU A 134 13.77 -8.09 -19.21
C LEU A 134 13.55 -9.20 -18.15
N LEU A 135 12.36 -9.28 -17.54
CA LEU A 135 11.85 -10.55 -16.99
C LEU A 135 10.34 -10.79 -17.26
N PHE A 136 9.86 -10.34 -18.42
CA PHE A 136 8.62 -10.87 -19.01
C PHE A 136 8.89 -11.12 -20.48
N PRO A 137 9.12 -12.39 -20.87
CA PRO A 137 8.09 -13.05 -21.67
C PRO A 137 8.14 -14.59 -21.58
N LEU A 138 7.51 -15.27 -20.61
CA LEU A 138 7.45 -16.76 -20.62
C LEU A 138 6.19 -17.39 -20.01
N VAL A 139 4.99 -16.84 -20.25
CA VAL A 139 3.73 -17.59 -19.94
C VAL A 139 2.65 -17.50 -21.03
N ALA A 140 2.83 -16.71 -22.09
CA ALA A 140 1.79 -16.54 -23.13
C ALA A 140 1.91 -17.49 -24.34
N ALA A 141 2.76 -18.52 -24.31
CA ALA A 141 3.05 -19.38 -25.47
C ALA A 141 2.78 -20.88 -25.26
N PHE A 142 1.85 -21.26 -24.38
CA PHE A 142 1.46 -22.69 -24.22
C PHE A 142 -0.04 -22.99 -24.43
N ILE A 143 -0.87 -21.99 -24.78
CA ILE A 143 -2.33 -22.17 -24.95
C ILE A 143 -2.79 -22.06 -26.43
N LEU A 144 -1.86 -21.94 -27.38
CA LEU A 144 -2.18 -21.79 -28.82
C LEU A 144 -1.66 -22.95 -29.69
N ARG A 145 -1.61 -24.17 -29.14
CA ARG A 145 -1.34 -25.39 -29.91
C ARG A 145 -2.28 -26.53 -29.53
N ASN A 146 -3.57 -26.26 -29.45
CA ASN A 146 -4.64 -27.28 -29.48
C ASN A 146 -6.00 -26.60 -29.72
N TYR A 147 -6.17 -26.01 -30.91
CA TYR A 147 -7.45 -25.88 -31.61
C TYR A 147 -7.16 -25.82 -33.10
#